data_AF-A0A2T1DXM7-F1
#
_entry.id   AF-A0A2T1DXM7-F1
#
_cell.length_a   1.000
_cell.length_b   1.000
_cell.length_c   1.000
_cell.angle_alpha   90.00
_cell.angle_beta   90.00
_cell.angle_gamma   90.00
#
_symmetry.space_group_name_H-M   'P 1'
#
loop_
_entity.id
_entity.type
_entity.pdbx_description
1 polymer ?
#
loop_
_entity_poly.entity_id
_entity_poly.type
_entity_poly.pdbx_seq_one_letter_code
_entity_poly.pdbx_strand_id
1 'polypeptide(L)'
;MVLGGPGAGKSTFLKRIGLEALKGKNGGFNHSCIPVLIELRGFNNREIDIEKAIAEEFRVCGFPNHAEQTEKLLKAGKLLVLLDGR
;
A
#
# COMPACT_ATOMS: atom_id res chain seq x y z
N MET A 1 8.71 -10.29 -5.27
CA MET A 1 8.00 -9.76 -6.46
C MET A 1 6.93 -10.74 -6.88
N VAL A 2 5.75 -10.28 -7.31
CA VAL A 2 4.66 -11.11 -7.84
C VAL A 2 4.66 -10.98 -9.36
N LEU A 3 4.92 -12.07 -10.08
CA LEU A 3 5.05 -12.09 -11.54
C LEU A 3 3.94 -12.92 -12.17
N GLY A 4 3.57 -12.59 -13.40
CA GLY A 4 2.53 -13.31 -14.14
C GLY A 4 2.06 -12.53 -15.37
N GLY A 5 1.44 -13.22 -16.32
CA GLY A 5 0.93 -12.61 -17.55
C GLY A 5 -0.15 -11.54 -17.31
N PRO A 6 -0.49 -10.73 -18.33
CA PRO A 6 -1.67 -9.87 -18.31
C PRO A 6 -2.92 -10.67 -17.93
N GLY A 7 -3.78 -10.11 -17.07
CA GLY A 7 -5.01 -10.80 -16.64
C GLY A 7 -4.81 -11.94 -15.61
N ALA A 8 -3.59 -12.29 -15.20
CA ALA A 8 -3.33 -13.37 -14.23
C ALA A 8 -3.79 -13.08 -12.79
N GLY A 9 -4.53 -11.98 -12.55
CA GLY A 9 -5.09 -11.65 -11.23
C GLY A 9 -4.12 -11.02 -10.22
N LYS A 10 -2.94 -10.53 -10.64
CA LYS A 10 -1.92 -9.93 -9.76
C LYS A 10 -2.46 -8.79 -8.88
N SER A 11 -3.18 -7.84 -9.47
CA SER A 11 -3.82 -6.73 -8.76
C SER A 11 -4.84 -7.24 -7.73
N THR A 12 -5.63 -8.25 -8.10
CA THR A 12 -6.59 -8.89 -7.18
C THR A 12 -5.89 -9.60 -6.02
N PHE A 13 -4.76 -10.25 -6.28
CA PHE A 13 -3.94 -10.88 -5.27
C PHE A 13 -3.34 -9.86 -4.29
N LEU A 14 -2.82 -8.73 -4.77
CA LEU A 14 -2.34 -7.64 -3.89
C LEU A 14 -3.47 -7.09 -3.02
N LYS A 15 -4.65 -6.84 -3.60
CA LYS A 15 -5.84 -6.42 -2.84
C LYS A 15 -6.24 -7.44 -1.78
N ARG A 16 -6.16 -8.73 -2.12
CA ARG A 16 -6.43 -9.83 -1.17
C ARG A 16 -5.43 -9.81 -0.01
N ILE A 17 -4.14 -9.60 -0.26
CA ILE A 17 -3.12 -9.46 0.80
C ILE A 17 -3.45 -8.28 1.71
N GLY A 18 -3.78 -7.11 1.15
CA GLY A 18 -4.16 -5.94 1.95
C GLY A 18 -5.36 -6.23 2.85
N LEU A 19 -6.40 -6.88 2.32
CA LEU A 19 -7.56 -7.30 3.12
C LEU A 19 -7.21 -8.29 4.22
N GLU A 20 -6.30 -9.23 3.97
CA GLU A 20 -5.84 -10.17 4.99
C GLU A 20 -5.00 -9.49 6.08
N ALA A 21 -4.22 -8.46 5.75
CA ALA A 21 -3.50 -7.65 6.75
C ALA A 21 -4.47 -6.89 7.68
N LEU A 22 -5.59 -6.38 7.16
CA LEU A 22 -6.60 -5.68 7.95
C LEU A 22 -7.37 -6.59 8.92
N LYS A 23 -7.37 -7.91 8.70
CA LYS A 23 -8.01 -8.88 9.62
C LYS A 23 -7.19 -9.15 10.88
N GLY A 24 -5.97 -8.60 10.99
CA GLY A 24 -5.08 -8.81 12.12
C GLY A 24 -4.85 -10.30 12.39
N LYS A 25 -5.02 -10.73 13.64
CA LYS A 25 -4.79 -12.14 14.06
C LYS A 25 -5.69 -13.16 13.38
N ASN A 26 -6.79 -12.73 12.76
CA ASN A 26 -7.75 -13.60 12.07
C ASN A 26 -7.48 -13.70 10.56
N GLY A 27 -6.48 -12.99 10.05
CA GLY A 27 -6.08 -13.01 8.64
C GLY A 27 -4.89 -13.93 8.38
N GLY A 28 -4.64 -14.21 7.10
CA GLY A 28 -3.44 -14.93 6.66
C GLY A 28 -2.15 -14.10 6.71
N PHE A 29 -2.20 -12.84 7.16
CA PHE A 29 -1.05 -11.95 7.24
C PHE A 29 -0.81 -11.49 8.68
N ASN A 30 0.19 -12.09 9.33
CA ASN A 30 0.41 -11.95 10.78
C ASN A 30 1.25 -10.73 11.20
N HIS A 31 1.72 -9.91 10.26
CA HIS A 31 2.45 -8.69 10.62
C HIS A 31 1.47 -7.55 10.90
N SER A 32 1.62 -6.89 12.03
CA SER A 32 0.80 -5.74 12.42
C SER A 32 1.23 -4.48 11.65
N CYS A 33 0.90 -4.45 10.36
CA CYS A 33 1.15 -3.35 9.45
C CYS A 33 -0.16 -2.85 8.82
N ILE A 34 -0.23 -1.55 8.57
CA ILE A 34 -1.34 -0.92 7.85
C ILE A 34 -1.06 -1.05 6.34
N PRO A 35 -1.91 -1.73 5.56
CA PRO A 35 -1.71 -1.85 4.13
C PRO A 35 -2.03 -0.55 3.40
N VAL A 36 -1.16 -0.18 2.46
CA VAL A 36 -1.35 0.95 1.55
C VAL A 36 -1.14 0.45 0.13
N LEU A 37 -2.17 0.56 -0.71
CA LEU A 37 -2.11 0.15 -2.11
C LEU A 37 -1.82 1.36 -2.98
N ILE A 38 -0.75 1.31 -3.76
CA ILE A 38 -0.34 2.38 -4.68
C ILE A 38 -0.39 1.83 -6.11
N GLU A 39 -1.25 2.41 -6.94
CA GLU A 39 -1.32 2.09 -8.37
C GLU A 39 -0.26 2.90 -9.14
N LEU A 40 0.67 2.21 -9.79
CA LEU A 40 1.84 2.83 -10.43
C LEU A 40 1.51 3.52 -11.76
N ARG A 41 0.32 3.31 -12.33
CA ARG A 41 -0.09 3.86 -13.64
C ARG A 41 -0.05 5.38 -13.74
N GLY A 42 -0.22 6.07 -12.61
CA GLY A 42 -0.19 7.54 -12.55
C GLY A 42 1.22 8.14 -12.55
N PHE A 43 2.26 7.33 -12.38
CA PHE A 43 3.62 7.80 -12.26
C PHE A 43 4.31 7.81 -13.63
N ASN A 44 4.20 8.95 -14.31
CA ASN A 44 4.81 9.16 -15.63
C ASN A 44 6.22 9.77 -15.56
N ASN A 45 6.69 10.11 -14.36
CA ASN A 45 7.98 10.77 -14.16
C ASN A 45 9.05 9.75 -13.78
N ARG A 46 10.32 10.07 -14.10
CA ARG A 46 11.49 9.26 -13.70
C ARG A 46 11.67 9.18 -12.19
N GLU A 47 11.14 10.16 -11.45
CA GLU A 47 11.14 10.17 -10.00
C GLU A 47 9.71 9.97 -9.46
N ILE A 48 9.62 9.05 -8.52
CA ILE A 48 8.39 8.68 -7.83
C ILE A 48 8.57 9.04 -6.36
N ASP A 49 7.75 9.99 -5.89
CA ASP A 49 7.65 10.31 -4.47
C ASP A 49 6.64 9.37 -3.80
N ILE A 50 7.15 8.24 -3.31
CA ILE A 50 6.34 7.20 -2.65
C ILE A 50 5.75 7.72 -1.33
N GLU A 51 6.48 8.56 -0.59
CA GLU A 51 6.00 9.12 0.67
C GLU A 51 4.78 10.01 0.44
N LYS A 52 4.85 10.89 -0.57
CA LYS A 52 3.71 11.72 -0.97
C LYS A 52 2.52 10.90 -1.46
N ALA A 53 2.77 9.82 -2.20
CA ALA A 53 1.71 8.92 -2.66
C ALA A 53 0.98 8.26 -1.48
N ILE A 54 1.72 7.77 -0.48
CA ILE A 54 1.14 7.20 0.76
C ILE A 54 0.34 8.26 1.53
N ALA A 55 0.89 9.47 1.66
CA ALA A 55 0.21 10.55 2.36
C ALA A 55 -1.11 10.94 1.69
N GLU A 56 -1.18 10.88 0.36
CA GLU A 56 -2.41 11.13 -0.39
C GLU A 56 -3.44 10.02 -0.18
N GLU A 57 -3.03 8.74 -0.16
CA GLU A 57 -3.93 7.63 0.19
C GLU A 57 -4.50 7.80 1.61
N PHE A 58 -3.66 8.17 2.57
CA PHE A 58 -4.11 8.49 3.94
C PHE A 58 -5.07 9.68 3.99
N ARG A 59 -4.83 10.72 3.18
CA ARG A 59 -5.76 11.86 3.05
C ARG A 59 -7.12 11.40 2.51
N VAL A 60 -7.13 10.59 1.46
CA VAL A 60 -8.36 10.03 0.85
C VAL A 60 -9.12 9.14 1.85
N CYS A 61 -8.40 8.36 2.66
CA CYS A 61 -8.97 7.55 3.73
C CYS A 61 -9.37 8.34 4.99
N GLY A 62 -9.16 9.66 5.02
CA GLY A 62 -9.57 10.53 6.14
C GLY A 62 -8.67 10.48 7.37
N PHE A 63 -7.40 10.08 7.23
CA PHE A 63 -6.45 10.09 8.34
C PHE A 63 -6.14 11.53 8.77
N PRO A 64 -6.18 11.83 10.08
CA PRO A 64 -5.75 13.14 10.59
C PRO A 64 -4.25 13.30 10.39
N ASN A 65 -3.80 14.53 10.12
CA ASN A 65 -2.37 14.86 9.95
C ASN A 65 -1.63 13.88 9.02
N HIS A 66 -2.25 13.49 7.90
CA HIS A 66 -1.82 12.43 7.00
C HIS A 66 -0.33 12.49 6.60
N ALA A 67 0.25 13.67 6.36
CA ALA A 67 1.68 13.81 6.06
C ALA A 67 2.58 13.39 7.24
N GLU A 68 2.33 13.93 8.43
CA GLU A 68 3.09 13.61 9.65
C GLU A 68 2.91 12.14 10.06
N GLN A 69 1.70 11.61 9.93
CA GLN A 69 1.42 10.19 10.19
C GLN A 69 2.15 9.27 9.21
N THR A 70 2.22 9.65 7.93
CA THR A 70 2.94 8.90 6.91
C THR A 70 4.41 8.77 7.27
N GLU A 71 5.09 9.88 7.55
CA GLU A 71 6.50 9.89 7.94
C GLU A 71 6.75 9.02 9.18
N LYS A 72 5.92 9.17 10.23
CA LYS A 72 6.03 8.39 11.47
C LYS A 72 5.85 6.89 11.24
N LEU A 73 4.83 6.50 10.49
CA LEU A 73 4.51 5.08 10.24
C LEU A 73 5.53 4.41 9.31
N LEU A 74 6.06 5.15 8.32
CA LEU A 74 7.17 4.70 7.48
C LEU A 74 8.43 4.46 8.31
N LYS A 75 8.86 5.45 9.11
CA LYS A 75 10.04 5.33 9.99
C LYS A 75 9.90 4.20 11.01
N ALA A 76 8.69 3.95 11.50
CA ALA A 76 8.39 2.86 12.43
C ALA A 76 8.27 1.48 11.76
N GLY A 77 8.35 1.38 10.43
CA GLY A 77 8.17 0.13 9.69
C GLY A 77 6.76 -0.47 9.85
N LYS A 78 5.74 0.38 10.03
CA LYS A 78 4.34 -0.04 10.32
C LYS A 78 3.44 -0.07 9.10
N LEU A 79 3.98 0.15 7.90
CA LEU A 79 3.23 0.11 6.65
C LEU A 79 3.55 -1.15 5.85
N LEU A 80 2.51 -1.74 5.26
CA LEU A 80 2.63 -2.72 4.20
C LEU A 80 2.35 -2.00 2.87
N VAL A 81 3.40 -1.56 2.21
CA VAL A 81 3.29 -0.84 0.93
C VAL A 81 3.15 -1.85 -0.20
N LEU A 82 2.00 -1.84 -0.87
CA LEU A 82 1.65 -2.72 -1.99
C LEU A 82 1.71 -1.89 -3.28
N LEU A 83 2.68 -2.18 -4.14
CA LEU A 83 2.87 -1.49 -5.41
C LEU A 83 2.23 -2.31 -6.54
N ASP A 84 1.20 -1.76 -7.20
CA ASP A 84 0.49 -2.41 -8.30
C ASP A 84 0.85 -1.76 -9.65
N GLY A 85 1.46 -2.54 -10.54
CA GLY A 85 1.93 -2.08 -11.85
C GLY A 85 0.91 -2.16 -12.98
N ARG A 86 -0.39 -2.10 -12.67
CA ARG A 86 -1.48 -2.22 -13.64
C ARG A 86 -1.56 -1.04 -14.61
#